data_AF-A0A7I7ME79-F1
#
_entry.id   AF-A0A7I7ME79-F1
#
_cell.length_a   1.000
_cell.length_b   1.000
_cell.length_c   1.000
_cell.angle_alpha   90.00
_cell.angle_beta   90.00
_cell.angle_gamma   90.00
#
_symmetry.space_group_name_H-M   'P 1'
#
loop_
_entity.id
_entity.type
_entity.pdbx_description
1 polymer ?
#
loop_
_entity_poly.entity_id
_entity_poly.type
_entity_poly.pdbx_seq_one_letter_code
_entity_poly.pdbx_strand_id
1 'polypeptide(L)'
;MPQVDRPAEVVSGLREHLIAQARAQVTRLDAAACDWYDFGGERQRQRDRIDALLDGRDVTVYRHELPREHQPRRDGTMRYTLHGHRLIPTR
;
A
#
# COMPACT_ATOMS: atom_id res chain seq x y z
N MET A 1 -34.10 -1.76 -10.72
CA MET A 1 -32.78 -1.17 -10.40
C MET A 1 -32.00 -2.20 -9.62
N PRO A 2 -31.08 -2.98 -10.21
CA PRO A 2 -30.31 -3.93 -9.42
C PRO A 2 -29.33 -3.13 -8.55
N GLN A 3 -29.48 -3.27 -7.22
CA GLN A 3 -28.46 -2.86 -6.26
C GLN A 3 -27.20 -3.67 -6.58
N VAL A 4 -26.21 -3.00 -7.14
CA VAL A 4 -24.93 -3.61 -7.47
C VAL A 4 -24.17 -3.80 -6.16
N ASP A 5 -24.16 -5.03 -5.67
CA ASP A 5 -23.28 -5.56 -4.62
C ASP A 5 -21.79 -5.35 -4.98
N ARG A 6 -21.25 -4.14 -4.78
CA ARG A 6 -19.82 -3.83 -4.99
C ARG A 6 -19.10 -3.21 -3.78
N PRO A 7 -18.96 -3.94 -2.66
CA PRO A 7 -17.93 -3.60 -1.67
C PRO A 7 -16.72 -4.54 -1.67
N ALA A 8 -16.74 -5.69 -2.36
CA ALA A 8 -15.64 -6.66 -2.36
C ALA A 8 -14.62 -6.44 -3.50
N GLU A 9 -15.06 -6.12 -4.72
CA GLU A 9 -14.16 -5.89 -5.88
C GLU A 9 -13.32 -4.60 -5.77
N VAL A 10 -13.86 -3.56 -5.15
CA VAL A 10 -13.20 -2.24 -5.04
C VAL A 10 -11.98 -2.27 -4.08
N VAL A 11 -11.85 -3.35 -3.30
CA VAL A 11 -10.91 -3.45 -2.19
C VAL A 11 -9.77 -4.44 -2.49
N SER A 12 -9.96 -5.41 -3.40
CA SER A 12 -8.85 -6.20 -3.94
C SER A 12 -7.89 -5.33 -4.75
N GLY A 13 -8.43 -4.39 -5.56
CA GLY A 13 -7.64 -3.51 -6.42
C GLY A 13 -6.66 -2.61 -5.65
N LEU A 14 -7.04 -2.06 -4.49
CA LEU A 14 -6.14 -1.21 -3.71
C LEU A 14 -5.02 -2.02 -3.05
N ARG A 15 -5.33 -3.20 -2.49
CA ARG A 15 -4.32 -4.08 -1.91
C ARG A 15 -3.31 -4.54 -2.97
N GLU A 16 -3.82 -4.96 -4.13
CA GLU A 16 -3.00 -5.36 -5.28
C GLU A 16 -2.15 -4.20 -5.80
N HIS A 17 -2.70 -2.99 -5.86
CA HIS A 17 -1.96 -1.78 -6.23
C HIS A 17 -0.79 -1.50 -5.28
N LEU A 18 -1.03 -1.54 -3.97
CA LEU A 18 0.01 -1.30 -2.96
C LEU A 18 1.10 -2.37 -3.01
N ILE A 19 0.73 -3.65 -3.22
CA ILE A 19 1.70 -4.74 -3.43
C ILE A 19 2.51 -4.49 -4.70
N ALA A 20 1.87 -4.13 -5.81
CA ALA A 20 2.55 -3.86 -7.07
C ALA A 20 3.52 -2.67 -6.96
N GLN A 21 3.12 -1.60 -6.27
CA GLN A 21 3.97 -0.44 -6.03
C GLN A 21 5.16 -0.79 -5.13
N ALA A 22 4.94 -1.51 -4.04
CA ALA A 22 6.02 -1.95 -3.15
C ALA A 22 7.02 -2.87 -3.88
N ARG A 23 6.54 -3.80 -4.73
CA ARG A 23 7.39 -4.62 -5.59
C ARG A 23 8.22 -3.79 -6.57
N ALA A 24 7.60 -2.82 -7.25
CA ALA A 24 8.31 -1.92 -8.15
C ALA A 24 9.38 -1.10 -7.41
N GLN A 25 9.09 -0.70 -6.16
CA GLN A 25 10.07 0.02 -5.33
C GLN A 25 11.23 -0.89 -4.91
N VAL A 26 10.97 -2.14 -4.53
CA VAL A 26 12.04 -3.14 -4.28
C VAL A 26 12.91 -3.31 -5.52
N THR A 27 12.32 -3.49 -6.71
CA THR A 27 13.09 -3.61 -7.97
C THR A 27 13.96 -2.37 -8.22
N ARG A 28 13.44 -1.17 -7.97
CA ARG A 28 14.22 0.07 -8.11
C ARG A 28 15.38 0.14 -7.12
N LEU A 29 15.15 -0.25 -5.87
CA LEU A 29 16.17 -0.26 -4.82
C LEU A 29 17.24 -1.33 -5.09
N ASP A 30 16.86 -2.50 -5.59
CA ASP A 30 17.80 -3.56 -6.00
C ASP A 30 18.66 -3.13 -7.21
N ALA A 31 18.12 -2.28 -8.08
CA ALA A 31 18.86 -1.70 -9.21
C ALA A 31 19.62 -0.42 -8.85
N ALA A 32 19.40 0.15 -7.66
CA ALA A 32 20.06 1.39 -7.24
C ALA A 32 21.46 1.08 -6.74
N ALA A 33 22.47 1.49 -7.51
CA ALA A 33 23.85 1.53 -7.05
C ALA A 33 24.15 2.91 -6.45
N CYS A 34 24.55 2.96 -5.18
CA CYS A 34 24.93 4.18 -4.50
C CYS A 34 26.04 3.89 -3.48
N ASP A 35 27.19 4.53 -3.64
CA ASP A 35 28.38 4.25 -2.83
C ASP A 35 28.32 4.86 -1.42
N TRP A 36 27.39 5.80 -1.20
CA TRP A 36 27.28 6.55 0.05
C TRP A 36 26.00 6.25 0.84
N TYR A 37 25.12 5.40 0.30
CA TYR A 37 23.83 5.11 0.91
C TYR A 37 23.45 3.64 0.75
N ASP A 38 23.22 2.97 1.89
CA ASP A 38 22.74 1.58 1.91
C ASP A 38 21.22 1.52 1.86
N PHE A 39 20.68 1.12 0.70
CA PHE A 39 19.25 0.91 0.49
C PHE A 39 18.70 -0.36 1.16
N GLY A 40 19.54 -1.18 1.80
CA GLY A 40 19.14 -2.43 2.45
C GLY A 40 18.00 -2.25 3.44
N GLY A 41 18.03 -1.16 4.21
CA GLY A 41 16.96 -0.80 5.15
C GLY A 41 15.63 -0.45 4.47
N GLU A 42 15.62 0.39 3.44
CA GLU A 42 14.39 0.64 2.66
C GLU A 42 13.88 -0.63 2.00
N ARG A 43 14.78 -1.43 1.43
CA ARG A 43 14.40 -2.66 0.74
C ARG A 43 13.70 -3.62 1.69
N GLN A 44 14.26 -3.82 2.89
CA GLN A 44 13.64 -4.69 3.89
C GLN A 44 12.28 -4.16 4.33
N ARG A 45 12.15 -2.84 4.57
CA ARG A 45 10.86 -2.21 4.89
C ARG A 45 9.79 -2.45 3.82
N GLN A 46 10.16 -2.38 2.54
CA GLN A 46 9.21 -2.66 1.45
C GLN A 46 8.82 -4.14 1.38
N ARG A 47 9.75 -5.06 1.69
CA ARG A 47 9.46 -6.50 1.78
C ARG A 47 8.52 -6.82 2.94
N ASP A 48 8.83 -6.31 4.13
CA ASP A 48 7.98 -6.48 5.32
C ASP A 48 6.56 -5.94 5.08
N ARG A 49 6.44 -4.82 4.34
CA ARG A 49 5.15 -4.26 3.93
C ARG A 49 4.38 -5.16 2.97
N ILE A 50 5.05 -5.78 1.99
CA ILE A 50 4.43 -6.76 1.09
C ILE A 50 3.90 -7.94 1.90
N ASP A 51 4.69 -8.48 2.82
CA ASP A 51 4.30 -9.61 3.66
C ASP A 51 3.11 -9.25 4.56
N ALA A 52 3.12 -8.07 5.18
CA ALA A 52 1.99 -7.56 5.96
C ALA A 52 0.70 -7.44 5.11
N LEU A 53 0.81 -6.93 3.88
CA LEU A 53 -0.32 -6.82 2.94
C LEU A 53 -0.87 -8.19 2.50
N LEU A 54 0.02 -9.18 2.30
CA LEU A 54 -0.36 -10.55 1.94
C LEU A 54 -1.03 -11.28 3.10
N ASP A 55 -0.52 -11.10 4.31
CA ASP A 55 -1.01 -11.71 5.54
C ASP A 55 -2.31 -11.06 6.07
N GLY A 56 -2.80 -10.00 5.43
CA GLY A 56 -3.99 -9.29 5.90
C GLY A 56 -3.75 -8.45 7.16
N ARG A 57 -2.49 -8.07 7.44
CA ARG A 57 -2.11 -7.23 8.59
C ARG A 57 -2.21 -5.74 8.27
N ASP A 58 -2.42 -4.95 9.32
CA ASP A 58 -2.50 -3.48 9.22
C ASP A 58 -1.22 -2.88 8.65
N VAL A 59 -1.39 -1.90 7.75
CA VAL A 59 -0.28 -1.15 7.17
C VAL A 59 -0.59 0.35 7.13
N THR A 60 0.40 1.15 7.51
CA THR A 60 0.30 2.60 7.33
C THR A 60 0.51 2.93 5.85
N VAL A 61 -0.41 3.68 5.24
CA VAL A 61 -0.36 4.07 3.83
C VAL A 61 -0.40 5.59 3.72
N TYR A 62 0.58 6.19 3.06
CA TYR A 62 0.61 7.65 2.89
C TYR A 62 -0.27 8.08 1.70
N ARG A 63 -0.81 9.31 1.74
CA ARG A 63 -1.69 9.85 0.69
C ARG A 63 -1.08 9.72 -0.72
N HIS A 64 0.21 10.02 -0.87
CA HIS A 64 0.89 9.99 -2.16
C HIS A 64 1.09 8.57 -2.72
N GLU A 65 0.86 7.54 -1.90
CA GLU A 65 0.90 6.14 -2.29
C GLU A 65 -0.48 5.63 -2.74
N LEU A 66 -1.53 6.44 -2.60
CA LEU A 66 -2.88 6.07 -3.00
C LEU A 66 -3.18 6.54 -4.43
N PRO A 67 -3.88 5.72 -5.25
CA PRO A 67 -4.49 6.16 -6.49
C PRO A 67 -5.41 7.37 -6.25
N ARG A 68 -5.56 8.26 -7.23
CA ARG A 68 -6.30 9.52 -7.09
C ARG A 68 -7.74 9.31 -6.59
N GLU A 69 -8.37 8.24 -7.01
CA GLU A 69 -9.72 7.82 -6.61
C GLU A 69 -9.83 7.43 -5.12
N HIS A 70 -8.72 7.07 -4.47
CA HIS A 70 -8.65 6.68 -3.06
C HIS A 70 -8.04 7.77 -2.17
N GLN A 71 -7.53 8.87 -2.75
CA GLN A 71 -6.90 9.94 -1.99
C GLN A 71 -7.93 10.75 -1.18
N PRO A 72 -7.67 11.05 0.10
CA PRO A 72 -8.51 11.95 0.88
C PRO A 72 -8.50 13.38 0.31
N ARG A 73 -9.61 14.10 0.54
CA ARG A 73 -9.80 15.48 0.08
C ARG A 73 -8.90 16.52 0.77
N ARG A 74 -8.27 16.19 1.90
CA ARG A 74 -7.34 17.06 2.64
C ARG A 74 -5.92 16.50 2.59
N ASP A 75 -4.94 17.41 2.58
CA ASP A 75 -3.54 17.05 2.77
C ASP A 75 -3.32 16.49 4.18
N GLY A 76 -2.83 15.25 4.25
CA GLY A 76 -2.54 14.58 5.50
C GLY A 76 -2.10 13.13 5.31
N THR A 77 -1.38 12.61 6.30
CA THR A 77 -1.16 11.18 6.47
C THR A 77 -2.43 10.57 7.04
N MET A 78 -3.00 9.55 6.38
CA MET A 78 -4.10 8.78 6.95
C MET A 78 -3.61 7.37 7.28
N ARG A 79 -3.91 6.89 8.48
CA ARG A 79 -3.64 5.50 8.85
C ARG A 79 -4.78 4.65 8.31
N TYR A 80 -4.45 3.47 7.79
CA TYR A 80 -5.45 2.49 7.39
C TYR A 80 -5.20 1.21 8.17
N THR A 81 -6.28 0.62 8.67
CA THR A 81 -6.28 -0.70 9.30
C THR A 81 -6.80 -1.69 8.28
N LEU A 82 -6.09 -2.80 8.09
CA LEU A 82 -6.48 -3.90 7.22
C LEU A 82 -7.34 -4.88 8.03
N HIS A 83 -8.65 -4.74 7.93
CA HIS A 83 -9.59 -5.69 8.50
C HIS A 83 -9.91 -6.79 7.48
N GLY A 84 -9.23 -7.94 7.62
CA GLY A 84 -9.36 -9.06 6.70
C GLY A 84 -8.79 -8.71 5.33
N HIS A 85 -9.66 -8.47 4.36
CA HIS A 85 -9.28 -8.00 3.02
C HIS A 85 -9.54 -6.50 2.83
N ARG A 86 -9.94 -5.75 3.87
CA ARG A 86 -10.40 -4.36 3.75
C ARG A 86 -9.52 -3.33 4.44
N LEU A 87 -8.97 -2.39 3.67
CA LEU A 87 -8.34 -1.18 4.20
C LEU A 87 -9.42 -0.19 4.64
N ILE A 88 -9.48 0.07 5.95
CA ILE A 88 -10.39 1.03 6.56
C ILE A 88 -9.57 2.20 7.09
N PRO A 89 -9.84 3.45 6.67
CA PRO A 89 -9.14 4.61 7.23
C PRO A 89 -9.46 4.74 8.73
N THR A 90 -8.42 4.78 9.55
CA THR A 90 -8.50 4.99 11.00
C THR A 90 -8.03 6.39 11.34
N ARG A 91 -8.73 7.03 12.29
CA ARG A 91 -8.39 8.36 12.82
C ARG A 91 -7.15 8.31 13.71
#